data_AF-A0A5E4TIM6-F1
#
_entry.id   AF-A0A5E4TIM6-F1
#
_cell.length_a   1.000
_cell.length_b   1.000
_cell.length_c   1.000
_cell.angle_alpha   90.00
_cell.angle_beta   90.00
_cell.angle_gamma   90.00
#
_symmetry.space_group_name_H-M   'P 1'
#
loop_
_entity.id
_entity.type
_entity.pdbx_description
1 polymer ?
#
loop_
_entity_poly.entity_id
_entity_poly.type
_entity_poly.pdbx_seq_one_letter_code
_entity_poly.pdbx_strand_id
1 'polypeptide(L)'
;MNIGQAAQASGVTAKMIRYYESIGLMPPSPRSEAGYRRYGEQDLHLLRFIRQARRLGFGIDQIRQLLALWQDRGRSSAQVKALAQSHVDELNQRIGELVAMRDTLSHLAMHCHGDDRPDCPILEGLAAAEFPGNAGAAKTQGECGANVMAACGSATQPGVAPAATAANAPAGGPLGDGDAQGAHPVPQG
;
A
#
# COMPACT_ATOMS: atom_id res chain seq x y z
N MET A 1 5.50 11.94 -28.66
CA MET A 1 4.07 11.57 -28.86
C MET A 1 3.16 12.57 -28.16
N ASN A 2 1.92 12.74 -28.61
CA ASN A 2 0.93 13.61 -27.93
C ASN A 2 0.28 12.90 -26.72
N ILE A 3 -0.54 13.62 -25.93
CA ILE A 3 -1.16 13.05 -24.71
C ILE A 3 -2.13 11.90 -25.01
N GLY A 4 -2.83 11.93 -26.14
CA GLY A 4 -3.76 10.87 -26.54
C GLY A 4 -3.03 9.58 -26.90
N GLN A 5 -1.94 9.71 -27.67
CA GLN A 5 -1.04 8.60 -28.00
C GLN A 5 -0.38 8.04 -26.73
N ALA A 6 0.07 8.90 -25.82
CA ALA A 6 0.65 8.46 -24.55
C ALA A 6 -0.36 7.72 -23.68
N ALA A 7 -1.61 8.19 -23.64
CA ALA A 7 -2.70 7.55 -22.92
C ALA A 7 -2.98 6.15 -23.45
N GLN A 8 -3.05 6.00 -24.77
CA GLN A 8 -3.28 4.70 -25.41
C GLN A 8 -2.11 3.74 -25.17
N ALA A 9 -0.87 4.21 -25.31
CA ALA A 9 0.33 3.38 -25.16
C ALA A 9 0.61 2.96 -23.71
N SER A 10 0.28 3.80 -22.73
CA SER A 10 0.44 3.48 -21.29
C SER A 10 -0.78 2.79 -20.68
N GLY A 11 -1.94 2.89 -21.32
CA GLY A 11 -3.23 2.46 -20.80
C GLY A 11 -3.69 3.27 -19.58
N VAL A 12 -3.24 4.54 -19.49
CA VAL A 12 -3.67 5.53 -18.50
C VAL A 12 -4.47 6.60 -19.22
N THR A 13 -5.60 7.05 -18.67
CA THR A 13 -6.40 8.08 -19.35
C THR A 13 -5.68 9.43 -19.39
N ALA A 14 -5.93 10.23 -20.43
CA ALA A 14 -5.32 11.56 -20.56
C ALA A 14 -5.62 12.48 -19.35
N LYS A 15 -6.79 12.32 -18.71
CA LYS A 15 -7.15 13.01 -17.46
C LYS A 15 -6.20 12.62 -16.32
N MET A 16 -5.92 11.32 -16.18
CA MET A 16 -5.01 10.82 -15.14
C MET A 16 -3.56 11.24 -15.39
N ILE A 17 -3.12 11.30 -16.66
CA ILE A 17 -1.78 11.83 -16.99
C ILE A 17 -1.65 13.28 -16.50
N ARG A 18 -2.63 14.15 -16.80
CA ARG A 18 -2.65 15.54 -16.30
C ARG A 18 -2.69 15.61 -14.78
N TYR A 19 -3.44 14.71 -14.14
CA TYR A 19 -3.50 14.63 -12.69
C TYR A 19 -2.13 14.26 -12.10
N TYR A 20 -1.45 13.26 -12.64
CA TYR A 20 -0.10 12.87 -12.20
C TYR A 20 0.95 13.97 -12.40
N GLU A 21 0.84 14.76 -13.47
CA GLU A 21 1.64 15.98 -13.62
C GLU A 21 1.32 17.02 -12.53
N SER A 22 0.04 17.25 -12.24
CA SER A 22 -0.40 18.28 -11.27
C SER A 22 0.07 18.00 -9.84
N ILE A 23 0.14 16.73 -9.45
CA ILE A 23 0.65 16.31 -8.14
C ILE A 23 2.17 16.08 -8.15
N GLY A 24 2.86 16.38 -9.26
CA GLY A 24 4.31 16.22 -9.41
C GLY A 24 4.81 14.78 -9.30
N LEU A 25 4.00 13.79 -9.72
CA LEU A 25 4.41 12.39 -9.78
C LEU A 25 5.19 12.07 -11.07
N MET A 26 5.01 12.89 -12.10
CA MET A 26 5.74 12.86 -13.35
C MET A 26 6.41 14.22 -13.56
N PRO A 27 7.67 14.27 -14.07
CA PRO A 27 8.29 15.53 -14.46
C PRO A 27 7.44 16.24 -15.52
N PRO A 28 7.32 17.58 -15.49
CA PRO A 28 6.54 18.31 -16.48
C PRO A 28 7.13 18.07 -17.87
N SER A 29 6.30 17.55 -18.79
CA SER A 29 6.71 17.32 -20.18
C SER A 29 7.13 18.65 -20.85
N PRO A 30 8.26 18.67 -21.58
CA PRO A 30 8.69 19.85 -22.31
C PRO A 30 7.61 20.27 -23.32
N ARG A 31 7.32 21.57 -23.33
CA ARG A 31 6.43 22.15 -24.34
C ARG A 31 7.19 22.23 -25.66
N SER A 32 6.58 21.72 -26.72
CA SER A 32 7.02 21.96 -28.09
C SER A 32 6.93 23.46 -28.42
N GLU A 33 7.68 23.93 -29.42
CA GLU A 33 7.54 25.30 -29.96
C GLU A 33 6.09 25.65 -30.35
N ALA A 34 5.31 24.67 -30.77
CA ALA A 34 3.87 24.80 -31.07
C ALA A 34 2.94 24.75 -29.83
N GLY A 35 3.48 24.78 -28.61
CA GLY A 35 2.71 24.82 -27.35
C GLY A 35 2.16 23.47 -26.85
N TYR A 36 2.32 22.37 -27.61
CA TYR A 36 1.86 21.04 -27.22
C TYR A 36 2.87 20.30 -26.31
N ARG A 37 2.36 19.54 -25.33
CA ARG A 37 3.17 18.61 -24.51
C ARG A 37 3.62 17.41 -25.34
N ARG A 38 4.89 17.01 -25.21
CA ARG A 38 5.47 15.84 -25.88
C ARG A 38 5.92 14.81 -24.86
N TYR A 39 5.34 13.63 -24.92
CA TYR A 39 5.76 12.48 -24.12
C TYR A 39 6.79 11.65 -24.89
N GLY A 40 7.80 11.16 -24.19
CA GLY A 40 8.81 10.24 -24.70
C GLY A 40 8.58 8.81 -24.22
N GLU A 41 9.47 7.88 -24.60
CA GLU A 41 9.40 6.49 -24.17
C GLU A 41 9.61 6.35 -22.65
N GLN A 42 10.49 7.17 -22.07
CA GLN A 42 10.73 7.21 -20.62
C GLN A 42 9.44 7.55 -19.85
N ASP A 43 8.65 8.51 -20.34
CA ASP A 43 7.36 8.87 -19.74
C ASP A 43 6.35 7.71 -19.82
N LEU A 44 6.36 6.95 -20.92
CA LEU A 44 5.53 5.75 -21.05
C LEU A 44 5.91 4.68 -20.03
N HIS A 45 7.21 4.42 -19.85
CA HIS A 45 7.68 3.49 -18.82
C HIS A 45 7.24 3.94 -17.42
N LEU A 46 7.34 5.24 -17.13
CA LEU A 46 6.88 5.80 -15.87
C LEU A 46 5.36 5.64 -15.68
N LEU A 47 4.55 5.93 -16.70
CA LEU A 47 3.09 5.75 -16.63
C LEU A 47 2.69 4.30 -16.43
N ARG A 48 3.36 3.37 -17.14
CA ARG A 48 3.14 1.93 -16.97
C ARG A 48 3.48 1.50 -15.55
N PHE A 49 4.57 2.01 -14.98
CA PHE A 49 4.96 1.75 -13.60
C PHE A 49 3.92 2.26 -12.59
N ILE A 50 3.50 3.52 -12.72
CA ILE A 50 2.47 4.12 -11.85
C ILE A 50 1.17 3.32 -11.94
N ARG A 51 0.75 2.93 -13.14
CA ARG A 51 -0.44 2.10 -13.35
C ARG A 51 -0.34 0.77 -12.61
N GLN A 52 0.80 0.08 -12.71
CA GLN A 52 0.98 -1.20 -12.03
C GLN A 52 1.01 -1.06 -10.51
N ALA A 53 1.70 -0.04 -9.98
CA ALA A 53 1.73 0.22 -8.55
C ALA A 53 0.33 0.55 -8.01
N ARG A 54 -0.48 1.34 -8.74
CA ARG A 54 -1.89 1.58 -8.40
C ARG A 54 -2.73 0.30 -8.39
N ARG A 55 -2.47 -0.64 -9.31
CA ARG A 55 -3.17 -1.94 -9.33
C ARG A 55 -2.85 -2.83 -8.12
N LEU A 56 -1.65 -2.68 -7.55
CA LEU A 56 -1.24 -3.38 -6.34
C LEU A 56 -1.73 -2.69 -5.05
N GLY A 57 -2.48 -1.59 -5.18
CA GLY A 57 -3.03 -0.87 -4.04
C GLY A 57 -2.08 0.12 -3.39
N PHE A 58 -0.92 0.42 -3.99
CA PHE A 58 -0.03 1.44 -3.45
C PHE A 58 -0.67 2.83 -3.48
N GLY A 59 -0.53 3.56 -2.38
CA GLY A 59 -0.90 4.96 -2.27
C GLY A 59 -0.03 5.86 -3.14
N ILE A 60 -0.45 7.10 -3.38
CA ILE A 60 0.30 8.06 -4.20
C ILE A 60 1.68 8.35 -3.60
N ASP A 61 1.77 8.46 -2.27
CA ASP A 61 3.02 8.74 -1.57
C ASP A 61 4.00 7.55 -1.63
N GLN A 62 3.51 6.33 -1.47
CA GLN A 62 4.31 5.11 -1.65
C GLN A 62 4.81 5.00 -3.10
N ILE A 63 3.98 5.35 -4.09
CA ILE A 63 4.39 5.37 -5.51
C ILE A 63 5.50 6.39 -5.72
N ARG A 64 5.42 7.57 -5.09
CA ARG A 64 6.49 8.59 -5.17
C ARG A 64 7.81 8.04 -4.61
N GLN A 65 7.77 7.38 -3.46
CA GLN A 65 8.95 6.74 -2.88
C GLN A 65 9.52 5.65 -3.80
N LEU A 66 8.66 4.79 -4.33
CA LEU A 66 9.03 3.77 -5.30
C LEU A 66 9.66 4.37 -6.56
N LEU A 67 9.16 5.52 -7.04
CA LEU A 67 9.72 6.23 -8.20
C LEU A 67 11.08 6.86 -7.91
N ALA A 68 11.23 7.50 -6.74
CA ALA A 68 12.51 8.06 -6.30
C ALA A 68 13.58 6.99 -6.21
N LEU A 69 13.22 5.83 -5.63
CA LEU A 69 14.04 4.65 -5.69
C LEU A 69 14.26 4.28 -7.16
N TRP A 70 13.22 4.05 -7.96
CA TRP A 70 13.32 3.61 -9.35
C TRP A 70 14.28 4.42 -10.25
N GLN A 71 14.45 5.72 -10.01
CA GLN A 71 15.35 6.58 -10.77
C GLN A 71 16.81 6.51 -10.31
N ASP A 72 17.06 6.16 -9.04
CA ASP A 72 18.42 6.00 -8.53
C ASP A 72 19.04 4.71 -9.11
N ARG A 73 20.21 4.82 -9.75
CA ARG A 73 20.91 3.68 -10.37
C ARG A 73 21.88 2.99 -9.40
N GLY A 74 22.18 3.58 -8.24
CA GLY A 74 23.13 3.08 -7.23
C GLY A 74 22.48 2.36 -6.04
N ARG A 75 21.20 2.00 -6.16
CA ARG A 75 20.39 1.54 -5.03
C ARG A 75 20.81 0.23 -4.41
N SER A 76 20.61 0.16 -3.09
CA SER A 76 20.40 -1.12 -2.40
C SER A 76 18.96 -1.61 -2.62
N SER A 77 18.81 -2.86 -3.08
CA SER A 77 17.51 -3.53 -3.21
C SER A 77 16.76 -3.68 -1.87
N ALA A 78 17.47 -3.48 -0.76
CA ALA A 78 16.93 -3.53 0.59
C ALA A 78 15.78 -2.54 0.83
N GLN A 79 15.90 -1.29 0.38
CA GLN A 79 14.87 -0.26 0.61
C GLN A 79 13.57 -0.57 -0.16
N VAL A 80 13.69 -1.04 -1.41
CA VAL A 80 12.53 -1.44 -2.21
C VAL A 80 11.83 -2.64 -1.57
N LYS A 81 12.62 -3.63 -1.09
CA LYS A 81 12.09 -4.80 -0.39
C LYS A 81 11.35 -4.41 0.89
N ALA A 82 11.93 -3.52 1.70
CA ALA A 82 11.30 -3.05 2.94
C ALA A 82 9.96 -2.36 2.69
N LEU A 83 9.88 -1.49 1.67
CA LEU A 83 8.64 -0.81 1.31
C LEU A 83 7.57 -1.80 0.81
N ALA A 84 7.97 -2.77 -0.02
CA ALA A 84 7.06 -3.81 -0.48
C ALA A 84 6.55 -4.68 0.67
N GLN A 85 7.42 -5.05 1.61
CA GLN A 85 7.05 -5.86 2.77
C GLN A 85 6.10 -5.11 3.70
N SER A 86 6.35 -3.84 3.98
CA SER A 86 5.43 -3.00 4.78
C SER A 86 4.03 -2.97 4.16
N HIS A 87 3.92 -2.82 2.84
CA HIS A 87 2.64 -2.83 2.15
C HIS A 87 1.95 -4.20 2.19
N VAL A 88 2.73 -5.29 2.10
CA VAL A 88 2.20 -6.65 2.29
C VAL A 88 1.63 -6.81 3.70
N ASP A 89 2.31 -6.29 4.72
CA ASP A 89 1.86 -6.38 6.11
C ASP A 89 0.58 -5.55 6.33
N GLU A 90 0.49 -4.34 5.76
CA GLU A 90 -0.74 -3.51 5.73
C GLU A 90 -1.91 -4.24 5.06
N LEU A 91 -1.66 -4.89 3.91
CA LEU A 91 -2.68 -5.69 3.21
C LEU A 91 -3.13 -6.88 4.06
N ASN A 92 -2.20 -7.58 4.72
CA ASN A 92 -2.53 -8.71 5.58
C ASN A 92 -3.38 -8.29 6.79
N GLN A 93 -3.08 -7.14 7.40
CA GLN A 93 -3.92 -6.57 8.46
C GLN A 93 -5.33 -6.29 7.95
N ARG A 94 -5.45 -5.65 6.78
CA ARG A 94 -6.75 -5.33 6.20
C ARG A 94 -7.53 -6.58 5.80
N ILE A 95 -6.86 -7.62 5.31
CA ILE A 95 -7.45 -8.93 5.03
C ILE A 95 -7.99 -9.54 6.32
N GLY A 96 -7.23 -9.49 7.42
CA GLY A 96 -7.66 -9.98 8.73
C GLY A 96 -8.95 -9.30 9.22
N GLU A 97 -9.01 -7.97 9.12
CA GLU A 97 -10.22 -7.19 9.45
C GLU A 97 -11.41 -7.58 8.57
N LEU A 98 -11.21 -7.70 7.25
CA LEU A 98 -12.24 -8.09 6.30
C LEU A 98 -12.74 -9.52 6.52
N VAL A 99 -11.85 -10.43 6.87
CA VAL A 99 -12.18 -11.82 7.23
C VAL A 99 -13.02 -11.84 8.50
N ALA A 100 -12.63 -11.12 9.55
CA ALA A 100 -13.41 -11.04 10.79
C ALA A 100 -14.82 -10.46 10.56
N MET A 101 -14.93 -9.40 9.76
CA MET A 101 -16.22 -8.82 9.37
C MET A 101 -17.08 -9.82 8.59
N ARG A 102 -16.49 -10.48 7.58
CA ARG A 102 -17.17 -11.53 6.80
C ARG A 102 -17.67 -12.63 7.71
N ASP A 103 -16.83 -13.16 8.59
CA ASP A 103 -17.15 -14.29 9.46
C ASP A 103 -18.28 -13.95 10.43
N THR A 104 -18.30 -12.71 10.93
CA THR A 104 -19.41 -12.19 11.76
C THR A 104 -20.72 -12.16 10.97
N LEU A 105 -20.70 -11.59 9.76
CA LEU A 105 -21.89 -11.53 8.90
C LEU A 105 -22.36 -12.92 8.48
N SER A 106 -21.44 -13.81 8.13
CA SER A 106 -21.74 -15.21 7.80
C SER A 106 -22.34 -15.95 8.99
N HIS A 107 -21.83 -15.73 10.20
CA HIS A 107 -22.41 -16.30 11.42
C HIS A 107 -23.85 -15.83 11.64
N LEU A 108 -24.10 -14.51 11.56
CA LEU A 108 -25.46 -13.97 11.71
C LEU A 108 -26.40 -14.48 10.62
N ALA A 109 -25.93 -14.58 9.37
CA ALA A 109 -26.71 -15.09 8.26
C ALA A 109 -27.08 -16.58 8.42
N MET A 110 -26.18 -17.42 8.94
CA MET A 110 -26.47 -18.83 9.20
C MET A 110 -27.57 -19.04 10.25
N HIS A 111 -27.71 -18.12 11.19
CA HIS A 111 -28.72 -18.19 12.24
C HIS A 111 -30.04 -17.51 11.84
N CYS A 112 -30.09 -16.87 10.68
CA CYS A 112 -31.31 -16.29 10.13
C CYS A 112 -32.05 -17.31 9.28
N HIS A 113 -33.34 -17.51 9.54
CA HIS A 113 -34.17 -18.43 8.77
C HIS A 113 -34.55 -17.90 7.38
N GLY A 114 -34.49 -16.58 7.17
CA GLY A 114 -34.77 -15.95 5.88
C GLY A 114 -36.22 -16.08 5.40
N ASP A 115 -37.17 -16.20 6.33
CA ASP A 115 -38.61 -16.30 6.06
C ASP A 115 -39.33 -14.96 6.34
N ASP A 116 -40.66 -14.93 6.15
CA ASP A 116 -41.49 -13.73 6.36
C ASP A 116 -41.68 -13.35 7.85
N ARG A 117 -40.84 -13.89 8.76
CA ARG A 117 -40.91 -13.59 10.19
C ARG A 117 -40.22 -12.26 10.51
N PRO A 118 -40.76 -11.49 11.48
CA PRO A 118 -40.15 -10.24 11.90
C PRO A 118 -38.88 -10.44 12.76
N ASP A 119 -38.72 -11.63 13.35
CA ASP A 119 -37.59 -11.96 14.24
C ASP A 119 -36.35 -12.30 13.40
N CYS A 120 -35.46 -11.32 13.25
CA CYS A 120 -34.25 -11.45 12.45
C CYS A 120 -32.99 -11.34 13.33
N PRO A 121 -32.32 -12.47 13.60
CA PRO A 121 -31.08 -12.51 14.39
C PRO A 121 -29.95 -11.64 13.83
N ILE A 122 -30.00 -11.31 12.54
CA ILE A 122 -29.06 -10.35 11.92
C ILE A 122 -29.30 -8.95 12.49
N LEU A 123 -30.54 -8.47 12.52
CA LEU A 123 -30.85 -7.12 13.00
C LEU A 123 -30.58 -6.99 14.50
N GLU A 124 -30.90 -8.04 15.27
CA GLU A 124 -30.57 -8.09 16.70
C GLU A 124 -29.06 -8.11 16.93
N GLY A 125 -28.32 -8.93 16.17
CA GLY A 125 -26.86 -9.00 16.25
C GLY A 125 -26.16 -7.69 15.87
N LEU A 126 -26.65 -6.98 14.84
CA LEU A 126 -26.13 -5.68 14.46
C LEU A 126 -26.50 -4.58 15.48
N ALA A 127 -27.63 -4.69 16.17
CA ALA A 127 -28.04 -3.76 17.22
C ALA A 127 -27.30 -4.00 18.55
N ALA A 128 -26.89 -5.25 18.82
CA ALA A 128 -26.19 -5.64 20.03
C ALA A 128 -24.65 -5.54 19.93
N ALA A 129 -24.08 -5.55 18.72
CA ALA A 129 -22.64 -5.57 18.52
C ALA A 129 -21.99 -4.18 18.59
N GLU A 130 -21.07 -3.99 19.55
CA GLU A 130 -19.95 -3.06 19.39
C GLU A 130 -19.03 -3.60 18.29
N PHE A 131 -19.21 -3.14 17.05
CA PHE A 131 -18.42 -3.60 15.91
C PHE A 131 -16.93 -3.28 16.11
N PRO A 132 -16.03 -4.30 16.08
CA PRO A 132 -14.59 -4.05 16.12
C PRO A 132 -14.04 -3.39 14.84
N GLY A 133 -14.90 -3.10 13.83
CA GLY A 133 -14.52 -2.55 12.53
C GLY A 133 -14.31 -1.04 12.46
N ASN A 134 -14.54 -0.28 13.54
CA ASN A 134 -14.39 1.20 13.53
C ASN A 134 -13.04 1.72 14.09
N ALA A 135 -12.08 0.85 14.39
CA ALA A 135 -10.79 1.31 14.95
C ALA A 135 -9.88 2.05 13.95
N GLY A 136 -10.27 2.19 12.67
CA GLY A 136 -9.43 2.76 11.60
C GLY A 136 -9.78 4.16 11.07
N ALA A 137 -10.84 4.82 11.55
CA ALA A 137 -11.36 6.07 10.94
C ALA A 137 -11.02 7.38 11.69
N ALA A 138 -10.07 7.38 12.64
CA ALA A 138 -9.72 8.58 13.42
C ALA A 138 -8.25 8.99 13.24
N LYS A 139 -7.87 9.43 12.04
CA LYS A 139 -6.70 10.31 11.82
C LYS A 139 -7.00 11.36 10.77
N THR A 140 -7.64 12.45 11.20
CA THR A 140 -7.46 13.77 10.57
C THR A 140 -7.02 14.74 11.65
N GLN A 141 -5.71 14.94 11.72
CA GLN A 141 -5.11 16.10 12.35
C GLN A 141 -5.66 17.35 11.67
N GLY A 142 -6.18 18.27 12.47
CA GLY A 142 -6.53 19.63 12.11
C GLY A 142 -6.18 20.50 13.31
N GLU A 143 -4.92 20.90 13.39
CA GLU A 143 -4.48 22.01 14.23
C GLU A 143 -5.14 23.31 13.74
N CYS A 144 -5.75 24.06 14.66
CA CYS A 144 -5.84 25.52 14.57
C CYS A 144 -5.93 26.06 16.01
N GLY A 145 -4.94 26.87 16.38
CA GLY A 145 -4.58 27.14 17.77
C GLY A 145 -5.22 28.34 18.45
N ALA A 146 -4.46 28.83 19.44
CA ALA A 146 -4.67 29.96 20.36
C ALA A 146 -5.53 29.63 21.61
N ASN A 147 -5.16 29.93 22.87
CA ASN A 147 -4.00 30.55 23.51
C ASN A 147 -4.20 30.49 25.06
N VAL A 148 -3.11 30.70 25.82
CA VAL A 148 -3.01 31.23 27.21
C VAL A 148 -3.07 30.30 28.45
N MET A 149 -1.93 30.35 29.18
CA MET A 149 -1.65 30.21 30.64
C MET A 149 -2.00 28.94 31.45
N ALA A 150 -0.95 28.34 32.03
CA ALA A 150 -0.70 28.17 33.49
C ALA A 150 0.47 27.17 33.65
N ALA A 151 1.67 27.62 34.02
CA ALA A 151 2.19 27.80 35.39
C ALA A 151 2.57 26.51 36.14
N CYS A 152 3.84 26.51 36.57
CA CYS A 152 4.44 25.80 37.73
C CYS A 152 4.70 24.29 37.65
N GLY A 153 5.95 23.92 38.02
CA GLY A 153 6.18 22.74 38.86
C GLY A 153 7.26 21.79 38.39
N SER A 154 8.47 22.00 38.89
CA SER A 154 9.63 21.10 38.91
C SER A 154 9.35 19.66 39.38
N ALA A 155 9.97 18.68 38.71
CA ALA A 155 10.48 17.42 39.30
C ALA A 155 11.35 16.72 38.23
N THR A 156 12.68 16.85 38.29
CA THR A 156 13.62 15.91 38.95
C THR A 156 13.50 14.47 38.42
N GLN A 157 14.48 14.09 37.60
CA GLN A 157 14.77 12.73 37.14
C GLN A 157 15.28 11.85 38.29
N PRO A 158 15.09 10.53 38.18
CA PRO A 158 16.26 9.63 38.11
C PRO A 158 16.07 8.62 36.95
N GLY A 159 17.07 8.23 36.18
CA GLY A 159 18.40 7.81 36.61
C GLY A 159 18.41 6.28 36.78
N VAL A 160 18.41 5.52 35.68
CA VAL A 160 18.79 4.10 35.66
C VAL A 160 19.28 3.67 34.27
N ALA A 161 20.55 3.27 34.23
CA ALA A 161 21.20 2.43 33.23
C ALA A 161 22.16 1.51 34.03
N PRO A 162 22.80 0.49 33.44
CA PRO A 162 22.39 -0.45 32.40
C PRO A 162 22.62 -1.92 32.86
N ALA A 163 22.12 -2.92 32.12
CA ALA A 163 22.59 -4.30 32.25
C ALA A 163 22.44 -5.03 30.90
N ALA A 164 23.58 -5.34 30.27
CA ALA A 164 24.11 -6.69 30.04
C ALA A 164 23.48 -7.42 28.82
N THR A 165 24.21 -7.51 27.70
CA THR A 165 25.08 -8.63 27.31
C THR A 165 24.31 -9.90 26.93
N ALA A 166 24.25 -10.22 25.64
CA ALA A 166 24.38 -11.60 25.13
C ALA A 166 24.55 -11.58 23.61
N ALA A 167 25.79 -11.81 23.18
CA ALA A 167 26.10 -12.33 21.86
C ALA A 167 25.60 -13.78 21.76
N ASN A 168 24.96 -14.16 20.66
CA ASN A 168 25.06 -15.54 20.18
C ASN A 168 24.84 -15.64 18.67
N ALA A 169 25.87 -16.13 17.98
CA ALA A 169 25.88 -16.62 16.62
C ALA A 169 26.37 -18.07 16.66
N PRO A 170 25.78 -18.96 15.85
CA PRO A 170 26.58 -19.83 14.98
C PRO A 170 25.95 -19.89 13.56
N ALA A 171 26.72 -19.73 12.48
CA ALA A 171 27.58 -20.72 11.80
C ALA A 171 26.82 -21.82 11.02
N GLY A 172 26.88 -21.75 9.67
CA GLY A 172 27.37 -22.86 8.82
C GLY A 172 26.39 -23.86 8.16
N GLY A 173 26.01 -23.58 6.89
CA GLY A 173 25.99 -24.47 5.69
C GLY A 173 25.07 -25.71 5.60
N PRO A 174 24.97 -26.40 4.43
CA PRO A 174 25.57 -26.13 3.10
C PRO A 174 24.56 -26.12 1.93
N LEU A 175 25.12 -25.84 0.73
CA LEU A 175 24.53 -26.00 -0.60
C LEU A 175 24.10 -27.44 -0.89
N GLY A 176 23.05 -27.59 -1.71
CA GLY A 176 22.68 -28.82 -2.38
C GLY A 176 22.27 -28.54 -3.82
N ASP A 177 23.22 -28.75 -4.73
CA ASP A 177 22.99 -28.88 -6.17
C ASP A 177 22.24 -30.19 -6.45
N GLY A 178 21.20 -30.13 -7.27
CA GLY A 178 20.38 -31.27 -7.65
C GLY A 178 19.87 -31.13 -9.07
N ASP A 179 20.74 -31.41 -10.03
CA ASP A 179 20.39 -31.75 -11.41
C ASP A 179 19.40 -32.92 -11.45
N ALA A 180 18.32 -32.80 -12.22
CA ALA A 180 17.67 -33.94 -12.86
C ALA A 180 16.82 -33.51 -14.07
N GLN A 181 17.28 -33.95 -15.24
CA GLN A 181 16.59 -34.03 -16.52
C GLN A 181 15.10 -34.40 -16.46
N GLY A 182 14.32 -33.82 -17.36
CA GLY A 182 13.01 -34.33 -17.78
C GLY A 182 12.59 -33.75 -19.13
N ALA A 183 12.76 -34.54 -20.18
CA ALA A 183 12.55 -34.16 -21.58
C ALA A 183 11.06 -34.06 -21.99
N HIS A 184 10.83 -33.32 -23.08
CA HIS A 184 9.74 -33.32 -24.09
C HIS A 184 8.86 -34.60 -24.26
N PRO A 185 7.73 -34.61 -25.02
CA PRO A 185 7.22 -33.58 -25.97
C PRO A 185 5.69 -33.28 -25.93
N VAL A 186 5.35 -32.28 -26.75
CA VAL A 186 4.06 -31.89 -27.34
C VAL A 186 3.25 -33.06 -27.94
N PRO A 187 1.91 -32.98 -27.96
CA PRO A 187 1.13 -33.44 -29.10
C PRO A 187 0.31 -32.31 -29.72
N GLN A 188 0.41 -32.20 -31.04
CA GLN A 188 -0.52 -31.43 -31.88
C GLN A 188 -1.82 -32.23 -32.04
N GLY A 189 -2.93 -31.52 -31.97
CA GLY A 189 -4.28 -31.97 -32.32
C GLY A 189 -5.16 -30.74 -32.49
#